data_AF-A0A2E5FXU8-F1
#
_entry.id   AF-A0A2E5FXU8-F1
#
_cell.length_a   1.000
_cell.length_b   1.000
_cell.length_c   1.000
_cell.angle_alpha   90.00
_cell.angle_beta   90.00
_cell.angle_gamma   90.00
#
_symmetry.space_group_name_H-M   'P 1'
#
loop_
_entity.id
_entity.type
_entity.pdbx_description
1 polymer ?
#
loop_
_entity_poly.entity_id
_entity_poly.type
_entity_poly.pdbx_seq_one_letter_code
_entity_poly.pdbx_strand_id
1 'polypeptide(L)'
;MSLLGRFAARAPVPVFPAVGRDGEVRLDVLSLAPALRVVDSPRHASILLVSGDIRTADRDSLARVHDQLAHPRATLWWGTQPRADTGAALTVAAAESPETALRDLYRRLLTGGHTSETHWLADEPPNPWRGRGDHGQGGEGMMGGVPYGRMMPMPPTPDLRDGLALDVYTAQFGPFLPQLPPGLVLEITLQGDVIQSAAVVRPPFLPGRDASAPFDRVLHEATPVAAIERARAAHHLRCVARLLGILQLAPQAARCRRTALKIERGGSIDLAPLRKTLRRAGAFAAIPAGLGPIDAAWAAELGGPAARAADQARDRRETAPAYRNLDFRTLCQSGGDVRARFTQWLDEAEQALALARAAGDAAIEKGAPVETPWGHRAPPSVYRLTDMLPGLEWGEALLTIASFDAAAVCRMAPLGIENP
;
A
#
# COMPACT_ATOMS: atom_id res chain seq x y z
N MET A 1 -40.29 1.94 2.28
CA MET A 1 -39.02 2.49 2.81
C MET A 1 -39.06 2.45 4.33
N SER A 2 -38.06 1.87 4.99
CA SER A 2 -37.95 1.96 6.46
C SER A 2 -37.31 3.30 6.87
N LEU A 3 -37.72 3.86 8.01
CA LEU A 3 -37.11 5.06 8.60
C LEU A 3 -35.61 4.85 8.85
N LEU A 4 -35.21 3.63 9.22
CA LEU A 4 -33.82 3.23 9.44
C LEU A 4 -32.94 3.43 8.19
N GLY A 5 -33.43 3.09 7.00
CA GLY A 5 -32.68 3.27 5.74
C GLY A 5 -32.37 4.75 5.44
N ARG A 6 -33.29 5.67 5.79
CA ARG A 6 -33.09 7.11 5.61
C ARG A 6 -32.05 7.68 6.58
N PHE A 7 -32.00 7.20 7.81
CA PHE A 7 -30.97 7.59 8.78
C PHE A 7 -29.60 7.01 8.40
N ALA A 8 -29.55 5.72 8.04
CA ALA A 8 -28.33 5.05 7.60
C ALA A 8 -27.69 5.73 6.38
N ALA A 9 -28.51 6.24 5.45
CA ALA A 9 -28.04 6.97 4.27
C ALA A 9 -27.37 8.33 4.55
N ARG A 10 -27.32 8.77 5.82
CA ARG A 10 -26.57 9.96 6.26
C ARG A 10 -25.23 9.61 6.91
N ALA A 11 -24.94 8.33 7.14
CA ALA A 11 -23.66 7.88 7.68
C ALA A 11 -22.53 8.03 6.65
N PRO A 12 -21.26 8.10 7.08
CA PRO A 12 -20.13 8.03 6.18
C PRO A 12 -20.16 6.76 5.33
N VAL A 13 -19.90 6.90 4.04
CA VAL A 13 -20.00 5.80 3.07
C VAL A 13 -18.89 4.78 3.32
N PRO A 14 -19.19 3.52 3.65
CA PRO A 14 -18.17 2.49 3.83
C PRO A 14 -17.67 1.98 2.47
N VAL A 15 -16.41 2.27 2.15
CA VAL A 15 -15.79 1.99 0.85
C VAL A 15 -14.57 1.10 1.03
N PHE A 16 -14.50 0.02 0.25
CA PHE A 16 -13.27 -0.76 0.11
C PHE A 16 -12.59 -0.39 -1.22
N PRO A 17 -11.34 0.10 -1.21
CA PRO A 17 -10.64 0.49 -2.42
C PRO A 17 -9.88 -0.69 -3.04
N ALA A 18 -10.23 -1.06 -4.27
CA ALA A 18 -9.39 -1.88 -5.13
C ALA A 18 -8.47 -0.96 -5.95
N VAL A 19 -7.21 -0.84 -5.50
CA VAL A 19 -6.24 0.11 -6.06
C VAL A 19 -5.47 -0.53 -7.22
N GLY A 20 -5.65 0.03 -8.40
CA GLY A 20 -4.87 -0.24 -9.61
C GLY A 20 -3.71 0.73 -9.78
N ARG A 21 -3.09 0.69 -10.97
CA ARG A 21 -2.02 1.62 -11.35
C ARG A 21 -2.52 3.07 -11.23
N ASP A 22 -1.68 3.93 -10.65
CA ASP A 22 -1.93 5.37 -10.45
C ASP A 22 -3.16 5.70 -9.57
N GLY A 23 -3.70 4.72 -8.83
CA GLY A 23 -4.86 4.90 -7.94
C GLY A 23 -4.52 5.32 -6.51
N GLU A 24 -3.29 5.08 -6.05
CA GLU A 24 -2.90 5.19 -4.63
C GLU A 24 -2.89 6.64 -4.12
N VAL A 25 -2.24 7.56 -4.85
CA VAL A 25 -2.14 8.98 -4.46
C VAL A 25 -3.54 9.63 -4.39
N ARG A 26 -4.42 9.24 -5.30
CA ARG A 26 -5.82 9.67 -5.36
C ARG A 26 -6.60 9.18 -4.13
N LEU A 27 -6.37 7.95 -3.68
CA LEU A 27 -6.99 7.38 -2.49
C LEU A 27 -6.54 8.08 -1.20
N ASP A 28 -5.28 8.50 -1.09
CA ASP A 28 -4.80 9.23 0.09
C ASP A 28 -5.62 10.49 0.36
N VAL A 29 -5.96 11.25 -0.69
CA VAL A 29 -6.83 12.44 -0.58
C VAL A 29 -8.24 12.03 -0.16
N LEU A 30 -8.79 11.01 -0.82
CA LEU A 30 -10.15 10.55 -0.58
C LEU A 30 -10.34 10.01 0.84
N SER A 31 -9.32 9.37 1.42
CA SER A 31 -9.33 8.82 2.78
C SER A 31 -9.52 9.88 3.88
N LEU A 32 -9.35 11.16 3.54
CA LEU A 32 -9.53 12.28 4.45
C LEU A 32 -10.93 12.91 4.38
N ALA A 33 -11.76 12.50 3.41
CA ALA A 33 -13.11 13.01 3.28
C ALA A 33 -13.99 12.49 4.43
N PRO A 34 -14.57 13.37 5.27
CA PRO A 34 -15.34 12.95 6.45
C PRO A 34 -16.64 12.22 6.08
N ALA A 35 -17.12 12.41 4.85
CA ALA A 35 -18.30 11.72 4.34
C ALA A 35 -18.02 10.28 3.91
N LEU A 36 -16.76 9.84 3.94
CA LEU A 36 -16.35 8.51 3.52
C LEU A 36 -15.64 7.79 4.68
N ARG A 37 -15.78 6.48 4.71
CA ARG A 37 -15.04 5.59 5.60
C ARG A 37 -14.38 4.52 4.76
N VAL A 38 -13.09 4.70 4.48
CA VAL A 38 -12.26 3.67 3.87
C VAL A 38 -12.10 2.54 4.89
N VAL A 39 -12.45 1.32 4.51
CA VAL A 39 -12.40 0.15 5.40
C VAL A 39 -11.31 -0.83 4.96
N ASP A 40 -10.76 -1.58 5.92
CA ASP A 40 -9.65 -2.51 5.69
C ASP A 40 -10.08 -3.89 5.18
N SER A 41 -11.39 -4.16 5.14
CA SER A 41 -11.95 -5.42 4.64
C SER A 41 -13.15 -5.18 3.73
N PRO A 42 -13.26 -5.89 2.60
CA PRO A 42 -14.43 -5.80 1.73
C PRO A 42 -15.74 -6.14 2.46
N ARG A 43 -15.67 -7.00 3.50
CA ARG A 43 -16.84 -7.38 4.31
C ARG A 43 -17.46 -6.21 5.08
N HIS A 44 -16.70 -5.15 5.30
CA HIS A 44 -17.16 -3.94 5.99
C HIS A 44 -17.62 -2.83 5.03
N ALA A 45 -17.55 -3.06 3.72
CA ALA A 45 -17.90 -2.10 2.70
C ALA A 45 -19.28 -2.37 2.09
N SER A 46 -19.94 -1.29 1.66
CA SER A 46 -21.12 -1.35 0.79
C SER A 46 -20.79 -0.93 -0.64
N ILE A 47 -19.64 -0.27 -0.85
CA ILE A 47 -19.19 0.13 -2.18
C ILE A 47 -17.76 -0.34 -2.40
N LEU A 48 -17.54 -1.06 -3.51
CA LEU A 48 -16.22 -1.33 -4.06
C LEU A 48 -15.80 -0.13 -4.92
N LEU A 49 -14.73 0.55 -4.52
CA LEU A 49 -14.14 1.63 -5.32
C LEU A 49 -12.96 1.09 -6.10
N VAL A 50 -13.10 0.96 -7.41
CA VAL A 50 -11.99 0.57 -8.30
C VAL A 50 -11.28 1.84 -8.74
N SER A 51 -10.04 2.04 -8.28
CA SER A 51 -9.26 3.26 -8.53
C SER A 51 -8.05 2.96 -9.40
N GLY A 52 -8.04 3.48 -10.62
CA GLY A 52 -6.94 3.26 -11.57
C GLY A 52 -6.98 1.93 -12.31
N ASP A 53 -5.96 1.69 -13.14
CA ASP A 53 -5.99 0.59 -14.10
C ASP A 53 -5.64 -0.74 -13.45
N ILE A 54 -6.55 -1.72 -13.59
CA ILE A 54 -6.38 -3.07 -13.07
C ILE A 54 -5.78 -3.95 -14.17
N ARG A 55 -4.63 -4.59 -13.90
CA ARG A 55 -4.03 -5.56 -14.83
C ARG A 55 -5.02 -6.67 -15.13
N THR A 56 -4.97 -7.19 -16.36
CA THR A 56 -5.81 -8.32 -16.78
C THR A 56 -5.69 -9.51 -15.84
N ALA A 57 -4.48 -9.84 -15.38
CA ALA A 57 -4.24 -10.92 -14.42
C ALA A 57 -4.92 -10.70 -13.05
N ASP A 58 -5.18 -9.46 -12.66
CA ASP A 58 -5.76 -9.10 -11.36
C ASP A 58 -7.30 -9.09 -11.37
N ARG A 59 -7.93 -9.30 -12.55
CA ARG A 59 -9.39 -9.22 -12.72
C ARG A 59 -10.14 -10.29 -11.94
N ASP A 60 -9.61 -11.50 -11.83
CA ASP A 60 -10.24 -12.57 -11.04
C ASP A 60 -10.16 -12.28 -9.55
N SER A 61 -9.03 -11.74 -9.09
CA SER A 61 -8.90 -11.25 -7.71
C SER A 61 -9.88 -10.12 -7.43
N LEU A 62 -10.13 -9.24 -8.40
CA LEU A 62 -11.11 -8.15 -8.26
C LEU A 62 -12.53 -8.69 -8.12
N ALA A 63 -12.89 -9.71 -8.90
CA ALA A 63 -14.18 -10.38 -8.79
C ALA A 63 -14.36 -11.08 -7.43
N ARG A 64 -13.31 -11.73 -6.92
CA ARG A 64 -13.33 -12.31 -5.56
C ARG A 64 -13.55 -11.25 -4.48
N VAL A 65 -12.89 -10.09 -4.58
CA VAL A 65 -13.09 -8.98 -3.64
C VAL A 65 -14.51 -8.44 -3.74
N HIS A 66 -15.01 -8.21 -4.95
CA HIS A 66 -16.38 -7.78 -5.18
C HIS A 66 -17.39 -8.72 -4.50
N ASP A 67 -17.22 -10.03 -4.69
CA ASP A 67 -18.14 -11.03 -4.14
C ASP A 67 -18.04 -11.20 -2.62
N GLN A 68 -16.99 -10.68 -1.98
CA GLN A 68 -16.85 -10.63 -0.52
C GLN A 68 -17.58 -9.43 0.13
N LEU A 69 -18.03 -8.44 -0.64
CA LEU A 69 -18.81 -7.32 -0.11
C LEU A 69 -20.18 -7.80 0.38
N ALA A 70 -20.61 -7.24 1.52
CA ALA A 70 -21.92 -7.50 2.07
C ALA A 70 -23.02 -6.81 1.26
N HIS A 71 -24.15 -7.50 1.06
CA HIS A 71 -25.34 -6.88 0.47
C HIS A 71 -26.02 -5.88 1.44
N PRO A 72 -26.62 -4.79 0.92
CA PRO A 72 -26.59 -4.36 -0.48
C PRO A 72 -25.24 -3.76 -0.86
N ARG A 73 -24.75 -4.07 -2.07
CA ARG A 73 -23.44 -3.67 -2.58
C ARG A 73 -23.51 -3.03 -3.97
N ALA A 74 -22.54 -2.18 -4.28
CA ALA A 74 -22.36 -1.58 -5.59
C ALA A 74 -20.88 -1.32 -5.90
N THR A 75 -20.55 -1.08 -7.17
CA THR A 75 -19.19 -0.77 -7.63
C THR A 75 -19.13 0.62 -8.27
N LEU A 76 -18.08 1.37 -7.96
CA LEU A 76 -17.77 2.65 -8.62
C LEU A 76 -16.35 2.61 -9.20
N TRP A 77 -16.23 2.98 -10.48
CA TRP A 77 -14.98 3.01 -11.22
C TRP A 77 -14.44 4.44 -11.31
N TRP A 78 -13.23 4.68 -10.80
CA TRP A 78 -12.65 6.02 -10.71
C TRP A 78 -11.35 6.14 -11.51
N GLY A 79 -11.42 6.91 -12.60
CA GLY A 79 -10.32 7.13 -13.52
C GLY A 79 -9.82 5.84 -14.15
N THR A 80 -10.74 4.94 -14.48
CA THR A 80 -10.49 3.63 -15.08
C THR A 80 -11.74 3.16 -15.81
N GLN A 81 -11.57 2.23 -16.74
CA GLN A 81 -12.68 1.66 -17.50
C GLN A 81 -13.29 0.46 -16.76
N PRO A 82 -14.62 0.32 -16.75
CA PRO A 82 -15.29 -0.86 -16.23
C PRO A 82 -14.88 -2.13 -16.98
N ARG A 83 -15.16 -3.28 -16.37
CA ARG A 83 -15.05 -4.56 -17.08
C ARG A 83 -16.13 -4.64 -18.17
N ALA A 84 -15.84 -5.37 -19.25
CA ALA A 84 -16.79 -5.52 -20.34
C ALA A 84 -18.10 -6.24 -19.92
N ASP A 85 -18.04 -7.07 -18.88
CA ASP A 85 -19.17 -7.81 -18.31
C ASP A 85 -19.95 -7.01 -17.25
N THR A 86 -19.44 -5.86 -16.80
CA THR A 86 -20.16 -4.97 -15.90
C THR A 86 -21.11 -4.09 -16.71
N GLY A 87 -22.42 -4.28 -16.54
CA GLY A 87 -23.49 -3.59 -17.29
C GLY A 87 -23.50 -2.06 -17.12
N ALA A 88 -24.53 -1.48 -16.51
CA ALA A 88 -24.62 -0.03 -16.29
C ALA A 88 -23.66 0.46 -15.19
N ALA A 89 -22.35 0.31 -15.40
CA ALA A 89 -21.29 0.64 -14.47
C ALA A 89 -21.21 2.16 -14.25
N LEU A 90 -21.06 2.57 -12.98
CA LEU A 90 -20.88 3.98 -12.62
C LEU A 90 -19.40 4.34 -12.70
N THR A 91 -19.08 5.33 -13.53
CA THR A 91 -17.72 5.83 -13.75
C THR A 91 -17.59 7.28 -13.31
N VAL A 92 -16.42 7.65 -12.81
CA VAL A 92 -16.01 9.02 -12.48
C VAL A 92 -14.64 9.26 -13.12
N ALA A 93 -14.43 10.40 -13.76
CA ALA A 93 -13.14 10.72 -14.39
C ALA A 93 -12.03 10.86 -13.34
N ALA A 94 -10.77 10.60 -13.74
CA ALA A 94 -9.62 10.65 -12.82
C ALA A 94 -9.41 12.05 -12.19
N ALA A 95 -9.75 13.11 -12.93
CA ALA A 95 -9.62 14.50 -12.50
C ALA A 95 -10.74 14.96 -11.55
N GLU A 96 -11.81 14.19 -11.43
CA GLU A 96 -12.98 14.54 -10.62
C GLU A 96 -12.95 13.82 -9.27
N SER A 97 -13.49 14.47 -8.23
CA SER A 97 -13.66 13.83 -6.91
C SER A 97 -14.85 12.86 -6.94
N PRO A 98 -14.69 11.59 -6.57
CA PRO A 98 -15.79 10.63 -6.55
C PRO A 98 -16.68 10.77 -5.31
N GLU A 99 -16.39 11.69 -4.38
CA GLU A 99 -17.11 11.80 -3.10
C GLU A 99 -18.62 11.96 -3.29
N THR A 100 -19.07 12.89 -4.14
CA THR A 100 -20.50 13.12 -4.40
C THR A 100 -21.15 11.88 -5.02
N ALA A 101 -20.50 11.27 -6.02
CA ALA A 101 -21.00 10.07 -6.68
C ALA A 101 -21.11 8.88 -5.71
N LEU A 102 -20.13 8.69 -4.82
CA LEU A 102 -20.14 7.66 -3.77
C LEU A 102 -21.30 7.87 -2.79
N ARG A 103 -21.52 9.10 -2.34
CA ARG A 103 -22.62 9.43 -1.41
C ARG A 103 -23.99 9.21 -2.04
N ASP A 104 -24.15 9.62 -3.29
CA ASP A 104 -25.40 9.46 -4.01
C ASP A 104 -25.67 7.99 -4.37
N LEU A 105 -24.64 7.22 -4.72
CA LEU A 105 -24.72 5.78 -4.90
C LEU A 105 -25.13 5.08 -3.60
N TYR A 106 -24.45 5.36 -2.49
CA TYR A 106 -24.77 4.77 -1.19
C TYR A 106 -26.19 5.09 -0.73
N ARG A 107 -26.63 6.35 -0.89
CA ARG A 107 -28.00 6.76 -0.58
C ARG A 107 -29.01 6.00 -1.42
N ARG A 108 -28.81 5.88 -2.73
CA ARG A 108 -29.72 5.14 -3.62
C ARG A 108 -29.74 3.65 -3.28
N LEU A 109 -28.59 3.06 -2.96
CA LEU A 109 -28.46 1.66 -2.57
C LEU A 109 -29.27 1.34 -1.31
N LEU A 110 -29.16 2.17 -0.26
CA LEU A 110 -29.90 1.99 0.99
C LEU A 110 -31.39 2.34 0.90
N THR A 111 -31.78 3.19 -0.04
CA THR A 111 -33.18 3.59 -0.25
C THR A 111 -33.91 2.76 -1.29
N GLY A 112 -33.24 1.80 -1.93
CA GLY A 112 -33.78 0.95 -2.99
C GLY A 112 -33.85 1.62 -4.36
N GLY A 113 -33.27 2.82 -4.53
CA GLY A 113 -33.13 3.51 -5.81
C GLY A 113 -31.97 2.99 -6.67
N HIS A 114 -31.17 2.07 -6.14
CA HIS A 114 -30.17 1.30 -6.88
C HIS A 114 -30.22 -0.15 -6.40
N THR A 115 -30.38 -1.08 -7.34
CA THR A 115 -30.40 -2.52 -7.04
C THR A 115 -29.00 -2.97 -6.63
N SER A 116 -28.91 -3.83 -5.61
CA SER A 116 -27.62 -4.43 -5.24
C SER A 116 -27.08 -5.28 -6.39
N GLU A 117 -25.78 -5.17 -6.65
CA GLU A 117 -25.08 -6.00 -7.64
C GLU A 117 -25.08 -7.47 -7.21
N THR A 118 -25.24 -8.38 -8.17
CA THR A 118 -25.18 -9.85 -7.99
C THR A 118 -23.74 -10.35 -7.99
N HIS A 119 -23.50 -11.64 -7.80
CA HIS A 119 -22.15 -12.21 -7.89
C HIS A 119 -21.56 -12.05 -9.29
N TRP A 120 -20.26 -11.73 -9.37
CA TRP A 120 -19.50 -11.74 -10.63
C TRP A 120 -18.95 -13.12 -10.95
N LEU A 121 -18.64 -13.90 -9.91
CA LEU A 121 -18.21 -15.29 -10.03
C LEU A 121 -19.42 -16.22 -10.05
N ALA A 122 -19.28 -17.33 -10.76
CA ALA A 122 -20.25 -18.41 -10.69
C ALA A 122 -20.32 -18.97 -9.26
N ASP A 123 -21.52 -19.35 -8.83
CA ASP A 123 -21.73 -20.02 -7.55
C ASP A 123 -21.36 -21.51 -7.67
N GLU A 124 -20.07 -21.75 -7.88
CA GLU A 124 -19.47 -23.07 -8.00
C GLU A 124 -18.49 -23.30 -6.85
N PRO A 125 -18.49 -24.50 -6.25
CA PRO A 125 -17.56 -24.81 -5.18
C PRO A 125 -16.12 -24.72 -5.72
N PRO A 126 -15.19 -24.13 -4.96
CA PRO A 126 -13.82 -23.91 -5.43
C PRO A 126 -13.07 -25.22 -5.73
N ASN A 127 -13.50 -26.32 -5.12
CA ASN A 127 -13.08 -27.67 -5.48
C ASN A 127 -14.33 -28.50 -5.77
N PRO A 128 -14.32 -29.35 -6.83
CA PRO A 128 -15.43 -30.25 -7.09
C PRO A 128 -15.60 -31.19 -5.89
N TRP A 129 -16.85 -31.42 -5.49
CA TRP A 129 -17.19 -32.38 -4.45
C TRP A 129 -16.64 -33.76 -4.82
N ARG A 130 -15.70 -34.28 -4.04
CA ARG A 130 -15.20 -35.65 -4.17
C ARG A 130 -16.01 -36.57 -3.27
N GLY A 131 -16.33 -37.79 -3.75
CA GLY A 131 -17.05 -38.80 -2.94
C GLY A 131 -18.58 -38.69 -2.95
N ARG A 132 -19.16 -38.07 -3.98
CA ARG A 132 -20.63 -38.04 -4.16
C ARG A 132 -21.09 -39.41 -4.66
N GLY A 133 -21.73 -40.21 -3.79
CA GLY A 133 -22.35 -41.47 -4.20
C GLY A 133 -23.54 -41.25 -5.15
N ASP A 134 -23.88 -42.28 -5.93
CA ASP A 134 -24.88 -42.24 -7.02
C ASP A 134 -26.31 -41.83 -6.57
N HIS A 135 -26.57 -41.79 -5.26
CA HIS A 135 -27.86 -41.44 -4.67
C HIS A 135 -27.86 -40.14 -3.87
N GLY A 136 -26.85 -39.27 -4.04
CA GLY A 136 -26.82 -37.95 -3.39
C GLY A 136 -26.63 -37.98 -1.87
N GLN A 137 -26.44 -39.17 -1.28
CA GLN A 137 -26.02 -39.39 0.09
C GLN A 137 -24.51 -39.61 0.04
N GLY A 138 -23.74 -38.58 0.39
CA GLY A 138 -22.30 -38.57 0.10
C GLY A 138 -21.58 -37.44 0.80
N GLY A 139 -21.56 -37.55 2.13
CA GLY A 139 -20.50 -37.06 2.99
C GLY A 139 -20.31 -38.08 4.10
N GLU A 140 -19.86 -39.30 3.78
CA GLU A 140 -19.53 -40.34 4.78
C GLU A 140 -18.24 -39.98 5.56
N GLY A 141 -18.22 -38.81 6.20
CA GLY A 141 -17.18 -38.40 7.14
C GLY A 141 -17.72 -38.03 8.52
N MET A 142 -19.05 -38.08 8.72
CA MET A 142 -19.73 -37.62 9.94
C MET A 142 -20.45 -38.74 10.70
N MET A 143 -20.04 -40.00 10.52
CA MET A 143 -20.46 -41.09 11.40
C MET A 143 -19.22 -41.75 12.01
N GLY A 144 -19.17 -41.75 13.34
CA GLY A 144 -18.03 -42.16 14.15
C GLY A 144 -17.59 -43.60 13.89
N GLY A 145 -16.62 -43.75 12.99
CA GLY A 145 -15.72 -44.90 12.95
C GLY A 145 -14.56 -44.72 13.94
N VAL A 146 -14.08 -45.83 14.47
CA VAL A 146 -13.00 -46.01 15.47
C VAL A 146 -11.99 -44.84 15.48
N PRO A 147 -11.69 -44.21 16.64
CA PRO A 147 -10.85 -43.03 16.74
C PRO A 147 -9.37 -43.39 16.57
N TYR A 148 -8.99 -43.92 15.42
CA TYR A 148 -7.63 -43.72 14.96
C TYR A 148 -7.60 -42.34 14.34
N GLY A 149 -7.31 -41.35 15.19
CA GLY A 149 -6.93 -40.03 14.72
C GLY A 149 -5.92 -40.22 13.61
N ARG A 150 -6.25 -39.79 12.39
CA ARG A 150 -5.26 -39.68 11.33
C ARG A 150 -4.09 -38.96 11.98
N MET A 151 -2.88 -39.52 11.86
CA MET A 151 -1.71 -38.82 12.34
C MET A 151 -1.79 -37.41 11.79
N MET A 152 -1.84 -36.41 12.69
CA MET A 152 -1.79 -35.00 12.29
C MET A 152 -0.66 -34.92 11.27
N PRO A 153 -0.91 -34.39 10.06
CA PRO A 153 0.15 -34.20 9.09
C PRO A 153 1.27 -33.45 9.81
N MET A 154 2.36 -34.16 10.10
CA MET A 154 3.47 -33.53 10.79
C MET A 154 4.03 -32.52 9.79
N PRO A 155 4.17 -31.24 10.19
CA PRO A 155 4.76 -30.26 9.31
C PRO A 155 6.14 -30.78 8.88
N PRO A 156 6.47 -30.70 7.57
CA PRO A 156 7.70 -31.28 7.04
C PRO A 156 8.95 -30.61 7.60
N THR A 157 8.81 -29.40 8.16
CA THR A 157 9.86 -28.62 8.78
C THR A 157 9.38 -28.04 10.12
N PRO A 158 10.25 -28.00 11.14
CA PRO A 158 9.93 -27.36 12.42
C PRO A 158 9.84 -25.83 12.26
N ASP A 159 9.08 -25.16 13.12
CA ASP A 159 8.94 -23.70 13.11
C ASP A 159 10.32 -23.01 13.21
N LEU A 160 10.62 -22.05 12.33
CA LEU A 160 11.87 -21.28 12.35
C LEU A 160 12.19 -20.59 13.68
N ARG A 161 11.17 -20.23 14.48
CA ARG A 161 11.33 -19.50 15.75
C ARG A 161 11.72 -20.42 16.91
N ASP A 162 10.93 -21.46 17.14
CA ASP A 162 10.98 -22.29 18.36
C ASP A 162 11.00 -23.80 18.09
N GLY A 163 10.92 -24.20 16.82
CA GLY A 163 10.92 -25.59 16.40
C GLY A 163 9.63 -26.35 16.71
N LEU A 164 8.56 -25.68 17.14
CA LEU A 164 7.27 -26.31 17.36
C LEU A 164 6.68 -26.79 16.04
N ALA A 165 5.95 -27.90 16.08
CA ALA A 165 5.24 -28.45 14.93
C ALA A 165 3.81 -27.90 14.91
N LEU A 166 3.61 -26.74 14.29
CA LEU A 166 2.28 -26.13 14.07
C LEU A 166 1.79 -26.42 12.65
N ASP A 167 0.49 -26.27 12.42
CA ASP A 167 -0.09 -26.43 11.09
C ASP A 167 0.49 -25.40 10.11
N VAL A 168 0.85 -25.89 8.92
CA VAL A 168 1.39 -25.07 7.83
C VAL A 168 0.26 -24.64 6.91
N TYR A 169 0.21 -23.34 6.59
CA TYR A 169 -0.80 -22.75 5.72
C TYR A 169 -0.14 -21.91 4.63
N THR A 170 -0.33 -22.30 3.37
CA THR A 170 0.13 -21.55 2.20
C THR A 170 -1.03 -20.81 1.55
N ALA A 171 -0.88 -19.51 1.33
CA ALA A 171 -1.88 -18.69 0.67
C ALA A 171 -1.29 -17.51 -0.09
N GLN A 172 -2.08 -16.96 -1.01
CA GLN A 172 -1.73 -15.76 -1.76
C GLN A 172 -2.36 -14.52 -1.14
N PHE A 173 -1.54 -13.49 -0.89
CA PHE A 173 -1.92 -12.21 -0.31
C PHE A 173 -1.75 -11.10 -1.33
N GLY A 174 -2.81 -10.32 -1.58
CA GLY A 174 -2.87 -9.28 -2.63
C GLY A 174 -3.87 -9.62 -3.75
N PRO A 175 -3.98 -8.82 -4.82
CA PRO A 175 -3.27 -7.55 -5.08
C PRO A 175 -3.93 -6.33 -4.42
N PHE A 176 -5.05 -6.51 -3.74
CA PHE A 176 -5.88 -5.44 -3.16
C PHE A 176 -5.81 -5.37 -1.63
N LEU A 177 -4.79 -6.00 -1.02
CA LEU A 177 -4.58 -5.94 0.41
C LEU A 177 -4.03 -4.54 0.77
N PRO A 178 -4.74 -3.69 1.56
CA PRO A 178 -4.37 -2.28 1.75
C PRO A 178 -2.98 -2.05 2.36
N GLN A 179 -2.45 -3.05 3.07
CA GLN A 179 -1.15 -2.98 3.73
C GLN A 179 0.01 -3.28 2.76
N LEU A 180 -0.26 -3.91 1.62
CA LEU A 180 0.74 -4.19 0.59
C LEU A 180 0.73 -3.11 -0.50
N PRO A 181 1.87 -2.86 -1.16
CA PRO A 181 1.90 -2.02 -2.35
C PRO A 181 0.88 -2.50 -3.40
N PRO A 182 0.11 -1.59 -4.02
CA PRO A 182 -0.90 -1.97 -5.01
C PRO A 182 -0.35 -2.89 -6.10
N GLY A 183 -1.05 -3.98 -6.37
CA GLY A 183 -0.66 -4.97 -7.37
C GLY A 183 0.29 -6.07 -6.88
N LEU A 184 0.96 -5.91 -5.73
CA LEU A 184 1.84 -6.96 -5.22
C LEU A 184 1.00 -8.18 -4.81
N VAL A 185 1.40 -9.37 -5.27
CA VAL A 185 0.88 -10.64 -4.78
C VAL A 185 2.03 -11.50 -4.29
N LEU A 186 1.95 -11.89 -3.03
CA LEU A 186 2.89 -12.79 -2.38
C LEU A 186 2.20 -14.12 -2.10
N GLU A 187 2.83 -15.22 -2.48
CA GLU A 187 2.51 -16.53 -1.93
C GLU A 187 3.37 -16.73 -0.69
N ILE A 188 2.72 -16.96 0.45
CA ILE A 188 3.38 -17.03 1.75
C ILE A 188 2.96 -18.32 2.41
N THR A 189 3.94 -19.04 2.94
CA THR A 189 3.74 -20.19 3.81
C THR A 189 3.92 -19.74 5.25
N LEU A 190 2.85 -19.83 6.03
CA LEU A 190 2.80 -19.48 7.43
C LEU A 190 2.79 -20.76 8.28
N GLN A 191 3.40 -20.66 9.45
CA GLN A 191 3.26 -21.63 10.53
C GLN A 191 2.95 -20.83 11.80
N GLY A 192 1.68 -20.90 12.24
CA GLY A 192 1.15 -19.89 13.16
C GLY A 192 1.16 -18.49 12.51
N ASP A 193 1.84 -17.54 13.13
CA ASP A 193 2.04 -16.17 12.65
C ASP A 193 3.41 -15.92 12.01
N VAL A 194 4.30 -16.92 12.03
CA VAL A 194 5.66 -16.85 11.48
C VAL A 194 5.67 -17.24 10.01
N ILE A 195 6.34 -16.42 9.19
CA ILE A 195 6.57 -16.71 7.78
C ILE A 195 7.70 -17.74 7.65
N GLN A 196 7.39 -18.88 7.02
CA GLN A 196 8.37 -19.93 6.71
C GLN A 196 9.02 -19.69 5.33
N SER A 197 8.22 -19.28 4.35
CA SER A 197 8.69 -18.94 3.02
C SER A 197 7.77 -17.91 2.35
N ALA A 198 8.33 -17.18 1.39
CA ALA A 198 7.59 -16.23 0.57
C ALA A 198 8.07 -16.28 -0.88
N ALA A 199 7.14 -16.12 -1.82
CA ALA A 199 7.42 -15.99 -3.24
C ALA A 199 6.61 -14.84 -3.83
N VAL A 200 7.20 -14.10 -4.76
CA VAL A 200 6.47 -13.07 -5.52
C VAL A 200 5.71 -13.75 -6.64
N VAL A 201 4.39 -13.81 -6.51
CA VAL A 201 3.50 -14.30 -7.58
C VAL A 201 3.27 -13.20 -8.62
N ARG A 202 3.13 -11.95 -8.16
CA ARG A 202 3.00 -10.79 -9.04
C ARG A 202 3.67 -9.55 -8.43
N PRO A 203 4.37 -8.75 -9.25
CA PRO A 203 5.02 -7.54 -8.78
C PRO A 203 3.99 -6.43 -8.49
N PRO A 204 4.34 -5.44 -7.66
CA PRO A 204 3.54 -4.23 -7.52
C PRO A 204 3.50 -3.42 -8.84
N PHE A 205 2.53 -2.52 -8.94
CA PHE A 205 2.48 -1.57 -10.04
C PHE A 205 3.68 -0.62 -9.99
N LEU A 206 4.42 -0.53 -11.10
CA LEU A 206 5.42 0.52 -11.27
C LEU A 206 4.74 1.89 -11.13
N PRO A 207 5.28 2.80 -10.30
CA PRO A 207 4.76 4.15 -10.20
C PRO A 207 4.74 4.81 -11.59
N GLY A 208 3.57 5.33 -11.98
CA GLY A 208 3.42 6.08 -13.22
C GLY A 208 4.30 7.34 -13.24
N ARG A 209 4.43 7.93 -14.43
CA ARG A 209 4.93 9.29 -14.58
C ARG A 209 3.75 10.22 -14.70
N ASP A 210 3.79 11.33 -13.99
CA ASP A 210 2.77 12.38 -14.05
C ASP A 210 3.47 13.69 -14.40
N ALA A 211 3.30 14.16 -15.63
CA ALA A 211 3.92 15.40 -16.09
C ALA A 211 3.54 16.63 -15.24
N SER A 212 2.43 16.56 -14.48
CA SER A 212 2.05 17.60 -13.54
C SER A 212 2.82 17.53 -12.21
N ALA A 213 3.36 16.37 -11.84
CA ALA A 213 4.13 16.19 -10.61
C ALA A 213 5.51 16.88 -10.72
N PRO A 214 5.98 17.60 -9.68
CA PRO A 214 7.21 18.39 -9.78
C PRO A 214 8.45 17.62 -10.24
N PHE A 215 8.63 16.37 -9.79
CA PHE A 215 9.79 15.56 -10.15
C PHE A 215 9.82 15.11 -11.61
N ASP A 216 8.66 14.87 -12.23
CA ASP A 216 8.56 14.49 -13.64
C ASP A 216 8.54 15.73 -14.54
N ARG A 217 7.94 16.83 -14.06
CA ARG A 217 7.87 18.13 -14.73
C ARG A 217 9.25 18.70 -15.10
N VAL A 218 10.27 18.48 -14.26
CA VAL A 218 11.66 18.90 -14.52
C VAL A 218 12.17 18.39 -15.88
N LEU A 219 11.68 17.25 -16.37
CA LEU A 219 12.06 16.73 -17.69
C LEU A 219 11.60 17.62 -18.85
N HIS A 220 10.57 18.44 -18.63
CA HIS A 220 9.88 19.20 -19.67
C HIS A 220 10.08 20.72 -19.53
N GLU A 221 10.25 21.23 -18.31
CA GLU A 221 10.42 22.65 -18.00
C GLU A 221 11.24 22.91 -16.72
N ALA A 222 11.74 24.14 -16.57
CA ALA A 222 12.39 24.56 -15.35
C ALA A 222 11.37 24.56 -14.19
N THR A 223 11.75 23.96 -13.06
CA THR A 223 10.83 23.75 -11.94
C THR A 223 11.39 24.36 -10.64
N PRO A 224 10.62 25.18 -9.90
CA PRO A 224 11.09 25.77 -8.66
C PRO A 224 11.54 24.75 -7.61
N VAL A 225 12.68 24.99 -6.95
CA VAL A 225 13.20 24.14 -5.88
C VAL A 225 12.17 24.00 -4.75
N ALA A 226 11.44 25.08 -4.44
CA ALA A 226 10.37 25.05 -3.45
C ALA A 226 9.25 24.04 -3.80
N ALA A 227 8.91 23.88 -5.07
CA ALA A 227 7.90 22.91 -5.50
C ALA A 227 8.42 21.46 -5.37
N ILE A 228 9.68 21.23 -5.73
CA ILE A 228 10.36 19.93 -5.61
C ILE A 228 10.43 19.49 -4.14
N GLU A 229 10.89 20.37 -3.25
CA GLU A 229 11.09 20.01 -1.85
C GLU A 229 9.76 19.91 -1.06
N ARG A 230 8.72 20.66 -1.45
CA ARG A 230 7.35 20.42 -0.93
C ARG A 230 6.82 19.03 -1.35
N ALA A 231 7.01 18.65 -2.62
CA ALA A 231 6.61 17.33 -3.10
C ALA A 231 7.38 16.20 -2.38
N ARG A 232 8.68 16.40 -2.11
CA ARG A 232 9.50 15.48 -1.31
C ARG A 232 8.95 15.32 0.10
N ALA A 233 8.74 16.43 0.83
CA ALA A 233 8.21 16.38 2.18
C ALA A 233 6.83 15.70 2.23
N ALA A 234 5.95 16.00 1.29
CA ALA A 234 4.65 15.35 1.18
C ALA A 234 4.76 13.84 0.91
N HIS A 235 5.67 13.42 0.02
CA HIS A 235 5.94 12.01 -0.25
C HIS A 235 6.39 11.26 1.00
N HIS A 236 7.40 11.78 1.72
CA HIS A 236 7.88 11.16 2.95
C HIS A 236 6.81 11.05 4.04
N LEU A 237 5.96 12.08 4.19
CA LEU A 237 4.84 12.01 5.13
C LEU A 237 3.78 10.96 4.76
N ARG A 238 3.60 10.64 3.46
CA ARG A 238 2.76 9.52 3.02
C ARG A 238 3.39 8.17 3.35
N CYS A 239 4.70 8.03 3.17
CA CYS A 239 5.43 6.83 3.58
C CYS A 239 5.30 6.60 5.09
N VAL A 240 5.46 7.66 5.90
CA VAL A 240 5.22 7.62 7.35
C VAL A 240 3.76 7.25 7.66
N ALA A 241 2.78 7.84 6.96
CA ALA A 241 1.37 7.53 7.18
C ALA A 241 1.03 6.05 6.91
N ARG A 242 1.67 5.43 5.92
CA ARG A 242 1.50 4.00 5.60
C ARG A 242 1.93 3.10 6.76
N LEU A 243 3.14 3.31 7.29
CA LEU A 243 3.64 2.58 8.45
C LEU A 243 2.75 2.78 9.69
N LEU A 244 2.31 4.02 9.94
CA LEU A 244 1.39 4.31 11.04
C LEU A 244 0.04 3.59 10.87
N GLY A 245 -0.42 3.38 9.64
CA GLY A 245 -1.62 2.57 9.36
C GLY A 245 -1.45 1.12 9.78
N ILE A 246 -0.31 0.50 9.46
CA ILE A 246 0.01 -0.89 9.85
C ILE A 246 0.11 -1.00 11.38
N LEU A 247 0.72 -0.01 12.03
CA LEU A 247 0.82 0.10 13.49
C LEU A 247 -0.52 0.42 14.19
N GLN A 248 -1.64 0.47 13.46
CA GLN A 248 -2.98 0.79 13.98
C GLN A 248 -3.08 2.19 14.62
N LEU A 249 -2.21 3.13 14.22
CA LEU A 249 -2.20 4.53 14.62
C LEU A 249 -2.95 5.41 13.60
N ALA A 250 -4.20 5.03 13.29
CA ALA A 250 -5.02 5.66 12.26
C ALA A 250 -5.17 7.20 12.39
N PRO A 251 -5.39 7.77 13.60
CA PRO A 251 -5.46 9.24 13.74
C PRO A 251 -4.16 9.95 13.34
N GLN A 252 -3.01 9.36 13.65
CA GLN A 252 -1.68 9.87 13.34
C GLN A 252 -1.40 9.71 11.85
N ALA A 253 -1.74 8.57 11.25
CA ALA A 253 -1.67 8.37 9.80
C ALA A 253 -2.49 9.44 9.04
N ALA A 254 -3.73 9.68 9.46
CA ALA A 254 -4.58 10.72 8.89
C ALA A 254 -4.00 12.14 9.09
N ARG A 255 -3.33 12.40 10.21
CA ARG A 255 -2.64 13.67 10.46
C ARG A 255 -1.45 13.86 9.51
N CYS A 256 -0.64 12.82 9.28
CA CYS A 256 0.45 12.85 8.29
C CYS A 256 -0.09 13.12 6.88
N ARG A 257 -1.14 12.40 6.44
CA ARG A 257 -1.80 12.64 5.13
C ARG A 257 -2.33 14.07 4.99
N ARG A 258 -3.05 14.60 6.00
CA ARG A 258 -3.52 15.99 6.00
C ARG A 258 -2.38 17.00 5.91
N THR A 259 -1.27 16.72 6.58
CA THR A 259 -0.09 17.59 6.57
C THR A 259 0.56 17.57 5.19
N ALA A 260 0.72 16.40 4.58
CA ALA A 260 1.21 16.24 3.22
C ALA A 260 0.37 17.06 2.20
N LEU A 261 -0.97 16.96 2.25
CA LEU A 261 -1.83 17.74 1.36
C LEU A 261 -1.72 19.25 1.55
N LYS A 262 -1.57 19.71 2.80
CA LYS A 262 -1.39 21.14 3.09
C LYS A 262 -0.06 21.65 2.53
N ILE A 263 1.01 20.84 2.60
CA ILE A 263 2.33 21.16 2.04
C ILE A 263 2.25 21.27 0.51
N GLU A 264 1.60 20.32 -0.15
CA GLU A 264 1.44 20.35 -1.62
C GLU A 264 0.66 21.57 -2.10
N ARG A 265 -0.30 22.04 -1.30
CA ARG A 265 -1.05 23.27 -1.55
C ARG A 265 -0.27 24.55 -1.21
N GLY A 266 1.03 24.45 -0.93
CA GLY A 266 1.91 25.58 -0.64
C GLY A 266 1.89 26.08 0.81
N GLY A 267 1.26 25.35 1.73
CA GLY A 267 1.21 25.73 3.14
C GLY A 267 2.59 25.67 3.81
N SER A 268 2.95 26.72 4.56
CA SER A 268 4.12 26.69 5.45
C SER A 268 3.75 25.94 6.74
N ILE A 269 4.41 24.81 7.00
CA ILE A 269 4.09 23.94 8.14
C ILE A 269 5.35 23.56 8.92
N ASP A 270 5.33 23.77 10.22
CA ASP A 270 6.32 23.20 11.14
C ASP A 270 5.95 21.75 11.48
N LEU A 271 6.89 20.81 11.28
CA LEU A 271 6.70 19.38 11.56
C LEU A 271 7.06 19.01 12.99
N ALA A 272 7.74 19.86 13.76
CA ALA A 272 8.11 19.54 15.14
C ALA A 272 6.91 19.15 16.03
N PRO A 273 5.73 19.83 15.95
CA PRO A 273 4.53 19.41 16.66
C PRO A 273 4.02 18.03 16.20
N LEU A 274 4.07 17.73 14.90
CA LEU A 274 3.69 16.43 14.36
C LEU A 274 4.60 15.34 14.92
N ARG A 275 5.92 15.51 14.80
CA ARG A 275 6.92 14.56 15.31
C ARG A 275 6.76 14.31 16.82
N LYS A 276 6.51 15.36 17.60
CA LYS A 276 6.22 15.23 19.04
C LYS A 276 4.98 14.38 19.30
N THR A 277 3.93 14.53 18.50
CA THR A 277 2.72 13.69 18.64
C THR A 277 2.94 12.25 18.22
N LEU A 278 3.77 11.98 17.21
CA LEU A 278 4.14 10.62 16.82
C LEU A 278 4.94 9.92 17.94
N ARG A 279 5.90 10.62 18.55
CA ARG A 279 6.65 10.10 19.71
C ARG A 279 5.72 9.76 20.88
N ARG A 280 4.81 10.68 21.25
CA ARG A 280 3.84 10.47 22.33
C ARG A 280 2.85 9.33 22.06
N ALA A 281 2.52 9.09 20.80
CA ALA A 281 1.67 7.98 20.39
C ALA A 281 2.40 6.63 20.39
N GLY A 282 3.69 6.58 20.72
CA GLY A 282 4.48 5.35 20.73
C GLY A 282 4.93 4.86 19.36
N ALA A 283 4.80 5.65 18.28
CA ALA A 283 5.08 5.21 16.91
C ALA A 283 6.51 4.63 16.75
N PHE A 284 7.50 5.23 17.42
CA PHE A 284 8.89 4.76 17.37
C PHE A 284 9.12 3.50 18.22
N ALA A 285 8.38 3.35 19.33
CA ALA A 285 8.50 2.21 20.22
C ALA A 285 7.80 0.97 19.64
N ALA A 286 6.72 1.18 18.89
CA ALA A 286 5.89 0.12 18.30
C ALA A 286 6.56 -0.62 17.13
N ILE A 287 7.60 -0.04 16.52
CA ILE A 287 8.43 -0.73 15.51
C ILE A 287 9.51 -1.49 16.28
N PRO A 288 9.70 -2.81 16.12
CA PRO A 288 10.80 -3.54 16.76
C PRO A 288 12.19 -3.01 16.36
N ALA A 289 13.16 -3.09 17.28
CA ALA A 289 14.53 -2.66 17.00
C ALA A 289 15.24 -3.67 16.09
N GLY A 290 16.00 -3.21 15.09
CA GLY A 290 16.72 -4.10 14.18
C GLY A 290 15.83 -4.83 13.18
N LEU A 291 14.55 -4.47 13.05
CA LEU A 291 13.63 -5.09 12.11
C LEU A 291 13.99 -4.75 10.66
N GLY A 292 14.09 -5.76 9.80
CA GLY A 292 14.33 -5.59 8.37
C GLY A 292 15.59 -4.79 8.03
N PRO A 293 16.78 -5.18 8.55
CA PRO A 293 18.02 -4.48 8.28
C PRO A 293 18.46 -4.71 6.82
N ILE A 294 19.13 -3.72 6.24
CA ILE A 294 19.80 -3.85 4.94
C ILE A 294 21.29 -3.61 5.10
N ASP A 295 22.12 -4.38 4.39
CA ASP A 295 23.56 -4.19 4.37
C ASP A 295 23.96 -3.03 3.43
N ALA A 296 25.25 -2.68 3.46
CA ALA A 296 25.78 -1.59 2.63
C ALA A 296 25.74 -1.90 1.12
N ALA A 297 25.93 -3.14 0.70
CA ALA A 297 25.88 -3.47 -0.72
C ALA A 297 24.47 -3.23 -1.26
N TRP A 298 23.47 -3.71 -0.53
CA TRP A 298 22.08 -3.56 -0.90
C TRP A 298 21.58 -2.12 -0.79
N ALA A 299 21.97 -1.41 0.27
CA ALA A 299 21.70 0.02 0.42
C ALA A 299 22.20 0.81 -0.80
N ALA A 300 23.40 0.50 -1.30
CA ALA A 300 23.96 1.17 -2.48
C ALA A 300 23.17 0.87 -3.76
N GLU A 301 22.68 -0.36 -3.91
CA GLU A 301 21.79 -0.70 -5.02
C GLU A 301 20.45 0.02 -4.91
N LEU A 302 19.84 0.08 -3.72
CA LEU A 302 18.54 0.72 -3.50
C LEU A 302 18.60 2.23 -3.75
N GLY A 303 19.64 2.90 -3.24
CA GLY A 303 19.82 4.34 -3.33
C GLY A 303 18.77 5.12 -2.51
N GLY A 304 18.78 6.44 -2.66
CA GLY A 304 17.79 7.33 -2.07
C GLY A 304 17.71 7.25 -0.53
N PRO A 305 16.52 7.44 0.07
CA PRO A 305 16.36 7.44 1.52
C PRO A 305 16.72 6.11 2.19
N ALA A 306 16.50 4.97 1.51
CA ALA A 306 16.86 3.66 2.07
C ALA A 306 18.37 3.54 2.26
N ALA A 307 19.17 4.01 1.29
CA ALA A 307 20.61 4.05 1.40
C ALA A 307 21.10 4.98 2.53
N ARG A 308 20.52 6.18 2.63
CA ARG A 308 20.86 7.15 3.67
C ARG A 308 20.48 6.67 5.07
N ALA A 309 19.44 5.86 5.20
CA ALA A 309 19.10 5.20 6.46
C ALA A 309 20.11 4.12 6.90
N ALA A 310 20.94 3.64 5.97
CA ALA A 310 22.03 2.68 6.17
C ALA A 310 23.42 3.33 6.04
N ASP A 311 23.54 4.58 6.49
CA ASP A 311 24.77 5.37 6.57
C ASP A 311 25.47 5.68 5.23
N GLN A 312 24.72 5.63 4.11
CA GLN A 312 25.28 6.00 2.82
C GLN A 312 24.98 7.46 2.49
N ALA A 313 25.92 8.33 2.83
CA ALA A 313 25.86 9.76 2.55
C ALA A 313 26.07 10.09 1.06
N ARG A 314 25.20 9.57 0.20
CA ARG A 314 25.13 9.90 -1.23
C ARG A 314 23.81 10.58 -1.53
N ASP A 315 23.88 11.84 -1.94
CA ASP A 315 22.72 12.62 -2.37
C ASP A 315 23.14 13.59 -3.49
N ARG A 316 22.45 13.53 -4.63
CA ARG A 316 22.80 14.40 -5.76
C ARG A 316 22.58 15.89 -5.48
N ARG A 317 21.76 16.24 -4.49
CA ARG A 317 21.52 17.65 -4.11
C ARG A 317 22.79 18.34 -3.60
N GLU A 318 23.74 17.59 -3.04
CA GLU A 318 25.00 18.13 -2.52
C GLU A 318 25.84 18.83 -3.59
N THR A 319 25.80 18.33 -4.82
CA THR A 319 26.54 18.90 -5.97
C THR A 319 25.64 19.67 -6.95
N ALA A 320 24.33 19.72 -6.70
CA ALA A 320 23.38 20.35 -7.59
C ALA A 320 23.47 21.89 -7.53
N PRO A 321 23.64 22.59 -8.67
CA PRO A 321 23.77 24.05 -8.69
C PRO A 321 22.62 24.78 -8.00
N ALA A 322 21.39 24.28 -8.13
CA ALA A 322 20.18 24.86 -7.54
C ALA A 322 20.17 24.86 -6.00
N TYR A 323 21.04 24.07 -5.35
CA TYR A 323 21.12 23.95 -3.90
C TYR A 323 22.35 24.63 -3.29
N ARG A 324 23.28 25.18 -4.11
CA ARG A 324 24.56 25.74 -3.64
C ARG A 324 24.42 26.82 -2.57
N ASN A 325 23.37 27.64 -2.67
CA ASN A 325 23.11 28.75 -1.74
C ASN A 325 22.05 28.39 -0.70
N LEU A 326 21.67 27.12 -0.61
CA LEU A 326 20.77 26.58 0.41
C LEU A 326 21.62 25.79 1.42
N ASP A 327 21.31 25.85 2.71
CA ASP A 327 21.97 25.05 3.76
C ASP A 327 21.50 23.58 3.70
N PHE A 328 21.63 22.95 2.53
CA PHE A 328 21.34 21.54 2.32
C PHE A 328 22.44 20.68 2.95
N ARG A 329 22.03 19.64 3.68
CA ARG A 329 22.94 18.63 4.22
C ARG A 329 22.43 17.23 3.89
N THR A 330 23.36 16.33 3.58
CA THR A 330 23.02 14.91 3.46
C THR A 330 22.81 14.35 4.86
N LEU A 331 21.54 14.07 5.20
CA LEU A 331 21.17 13.47 6.49
C LEU A 331 21.25 11.94 6.38
N CYS A 332 21.81 11.28 7.38
CA CYS A 332 21.93 9.82 7.44
C CYS A 332 21.53 9.28 8.81
N GLN A 333 21.08 8.02 8.80
CA GLN A 333 20.97 7.18 9.99
C GLN A 333 21.96 6.01 9.86
N SER A 334 22.23 5.30 10.94
CA SER A 334 23.19 4.18 10.95
C SER A 334 22.56 2.79 11.00
N GLY A 335 21.24 2.70 11.23
CA GLY A 335 20.60 1.42 11.57
C GLY A 335 20.28 0.52 10.38
N GLY A 336 20.02 1.10 9.20
CA GLY A 336 19.58 0.34 8.01
C GLY A 336 18.28 -0.45 8.21
N ASP A 337 17.59 -0.29 9.33
CA ASP A 337 16.38 -1.02 9.73
C ASP A 337 15.11 -0.18 9.48
N VAL A 338 13.94 -0.73 9.79
CA VAL A 338 12.66 -0.03 9.64
C VAL A 338 12.62 1.27 10.44
N ARG A 339 13.21 1.30 11.66
CA ARG A 339 13.25 2.51 12.50
C ARG A 339 14.12 3.60 11.88
N ALA A 340 15.26 3.23 11.31
CA ALA A 340 16.16 4.12 10.59
C ALA A 340 15.46 4.71 9.37
N ARG A 341 14.80 3.90 8.54
CA ARG A 341 14.04 4.38 7.36
C ARG A 341 12.88 5.30 7.75
N PHE A 342 12.13 4.95 8.80
CA PHE A 342 11.06 5.81 9.34
C PHE A 342 11.59 7.17 9.81
N THR A 343 12.74 7.18 10.50
CA THR A 343 13.38 8.40 11.00
C THR A 343 13.95 9.23 9.86
N GLN A 344 14.59 8.59 8.89
CA GLN A 344 15.15 9.22 7.70
C GLN A 344 14.08 10.01 6.92
N TRP A 345 12.88 9.44 6.74
CA TRP A 345 11.77 10.15 6.08
C TRP A 345 11.31 11.40 6.84
N LEU A 346 11.27 11.35 8.17
CA LEU A 346 10.89 12.51 8.98
C LEU A 346 11.96 13.61 8.93
N ASP A 347 13.22 13.24 9.07
CA ASP A 347 14.35 14.17 9.03
C ASP A 347 14.48 14.83 7.65
N GLU A 348 14.36 14.06 6.57
CA GLU A 348 14.36 14.61 5.21
C GLU A 348 13.14 15.48 4.93
N ALA A 349 11.95 15.15 5.46
CA ALA A 349 10.77 16.00 5.32
C ALA A 349 10.93 17.35 6.04
N GLU A 350 11.54 17.36 7.23
CA GLU A 350 11.85 18.58 7.99
C GLU A 350 12.83 19.46 7.21
N GLN A 351 13.94 18.89 6.72
CA GLN A 351 14.91 19.62 5.92
C GLN A 351 14.31 20.11 4.59
N ALA A 352 13.53 19.30 3.89
CA ALA A 352 12.89 19.69 2.64
C ALA A 352 11.98 20.92 2.81
N LEU A 353 11.24 21.01 3.91
CA LEU A 353 10.44 22.21 4.20
C LEU A 353 11.28 23.43 4.56
N ALA A 354 12.44 23.25 5.20
CA ALA A 354 13.39 24.34 5.43
C ALA A 354 13.95 24.87 4.09
N LEU A 355 14.39 23.96 3.20
CA LEU A 355 14.85 24.31 1.85
C LEU A 355 13.77 24.99 1.02
N ALA A 356 12.53 24.49 1.07
CA ALA A 356 11.43 25.08 0.32
C ALA A 356 11.09 26.51 0.79
N ARG A 357 11.38 26.87 2.04
CA ARG A 357 11.25 28.25 2.55
C ARG A 357 12.42 29.12 2.13
N ALA A 358 13.63 28.57 2.14
CA ALA A 358 14.86 29.29 1.79
C ALA A 358 15.08 29.45 0.27
N ALA A 359 14.39 28.65 -0.55
CA ALA A 359 14.63 28.54 -1.99
C ALA A 359 14.50 29.87 -2.77
N GLY A 360 13.64 30.80 -2.32
CA GLY A 360 13.35 32.02 -3.09
C GLY A 360 12.95 31.68 -4.54
N ASP A 361 13.63 32.29 -5.50
CA ASP A 361 13.42 32.06 -6.95
C ASP A 361 14.31 30.93 -7.52
N ALA A 362 15.02 30.17 -6.67
CA ALA A 362 15.85 29.06 -7.14
C ALA A 362 15.01 28.01 -7.87
N ALA A 363 15.47 27.60 -9.04
CA ALA A 363 14.84 26.61 -9.89
C ALA A 363 15.84 25.54 -10.34
N ILE A 364 15.32 24.36 -10.60
CA ILE A 364 16.04 23.28 -11.26
C ILE A 364 15.78 23.42 -12.76
N GLU A 365 16.85 23.49 -13.53
CA GLU A 365 16.80 23.60 -14.99
C GLU A 365 16.14 22.39 -15.65
N LYS A 366 15.52 22.64 -16.81
CA LYS A 366 14.90 21.59 -17.61
C LYS A 366 15.89 20.47 -17.93
N GLY A 367 15.50 19.23 -17.68
CA GLY A 367 16.28 18.03 -17.97
C GLY A 367 17.47 17.79 -17.04
N ALA A 368 17.68 18.66 -16.04
CA ALA A 368 18.74 18.45 -15.06
C ALA A 368 18.46 17.18 -14.22
N PRO A 369 19.49 16.40 -13.85
CA PRO A 369 19.30 15.26 -12.97
C PRO A 369 18.83 15.70 -11.58
N VAL A 370 17.82 15.01 -11.04
CA VAL A 370 17.24 15.31 -9.72
C VAL A 370 17.38 14.11 -8.79
N GLU A 371 17.68 14.38 -7.52
CA GLU A 371 17.55 13.38 -6.46
C GLU A 371 16.06 13.15 -6.16
N THR A 372 15.54 11.98 -6.50
CA THR A 372 14.13 11.63 -6.22
C THR A 372 13.89 11.36 -4.74
N PRO A 373 12.65 11.47 -4.25
CA PRO A 373 12.33 11.17 -2.85
C PRO A 373 12.14 9.65 -2.61
N TRP A 374 12.27 8.85 -3.67
CA TRP A 374 12.26 7.40 -3.70
C TRP A 374 13.63 6.86 -4.17
N GLY A 375 13.87 5.55 -3.99
CA GLY A 375 15.09 4.88 -4.44
C GLY A 375 15.32 4.92 -5.97
N HIS A 376 16.42 4.34 -6.45
CA HIS A 376 16.66 4.25 -7.90
C HIS A 376 15.53 3.47 -8.60
N ARG A 377 15.20 3.84 -9.85
CA ARG A 377 14.18 3.13 -10.66
C ARG A 377 14.76 2.01 -11.55
N ALA A 378 16.08 1.90 -11.68
CA ALA A 378 16.72 0.86 -12.49
C ALA A 378 16.58 -0.52 -11.82
N PRO A 379 16.37 -1.62 -12.57
CA PRO A 379 16.26 -2.96 -11.97
C PRO A 379 17.55 -3.34 -11.21
N PRO A 380 17.48 -3.97 -10.02
CA PRO A 380 18.65 -4.47 -9.31
C PRO A 380 19.27 -5.68 -10.01
N SER A 381 20.45 -6.07 -9.52
CA SER A 381 21.15 -7.29 -9.94
C SER A 381 20.48 -8.56 -9.43
N VAL A 382 19.88 -8.52 -8.23
CA VAL A 382 19.21 -9.63 -7.55
C VAL A 382 17.94 -9.14 -6.86
N TYR A 383 16.87 -9.93 -6.93
CA TYR A 383 15.60 -9.66 -6.28
C TYR A 383 15.58 -10.28 -4.89
N ARG A 384 15.28 -9.48 -3.86
CA ARG A 384 15.50 -9.85 -2.45
C ARG A 384 14.33 -9.56 -1.52
N LEU A 385 13.15 -9.19 -2.03
CA LEU A 385 12.01 -8.90 -1.14
C LEU A 385 11.67 -10.12 -0.28
N THR A 386 11.62 -11.29 -0.90
CA THR A 386 11.26 -12.55 -0.26
C THR A 386 12.33 -13.09 0.66
N ASP A 387 13.60 -12.70 0.49
CA ASP A 387 14.71 -13.11 1.37
C ASP A 387 14.59 -12.48 2.76
N MET A 388 13.88 -11.35 2.88
CA MET A 388 13.70 -10.64 4.16
C MET A 388 12.56 -11.18 5.02
N LEU A 389 11.65 -11.98 4.45
CA LEU A 389 10.38 -12.32 5.09
C LEU A 389 10.43 -13.58 5.98
N PRO A 390 11.16 -14.65 5.62
CA PRO A 390 11.28 -15.83 6.48
C PRO A 390 11.78 -15.50 7.88
N GLY A 391 11.13 -16.08 8.89
CA GLY A 391 11.40 -15.85 10.30
C GLY A 391 10.72 -14.63 10.92
N LEU A 392 10.09 -13.76 10.12
CA LEU A 392 9.31 -12.64 10.63
C LEU A 392 7.88 -13.05 10.97
N GLU A 393 7.30 -12.42 11.99
CA GLU A 393 5.85 -12.46 12.20
C GLU A 393 5.13 -11.66 11.10
N TRP A 394 3.86 -11.98 10.84
CA TRP A 394 3.06 -11.29 9.82
C TRP A 394 3.09 -9.75 9.93
N GLY A 395 2.94 -9.21 11.15
CA GLY A 395 2.98 -7.77 11.39
C GLY A 395 4.35 -7.15 11.07
N GLU A 396 5.42 -7.85 11.40
CA GLU A 396 6.81 -7.43 11.15
C GLU A 396 7.15 -7.46 9.66
N ALA A 397 6.65 -8.46 8.94
CA ALA A 397 6.78 -8.55 7.49
C ALA A 397 6.09 -7.36 6.79
N LEU A 398 4.86 -7.01 7.21
CA LEU A 398 4.15 -5.85 6.67
C LEU A 398 4.91 -4.54 6.95
N LEU A 399 5.44 -4.36 8.16
CA LEU A 399 6.26 -3.19 8.49
C LEU A 399 7.54 -3.13 7.66
N THR A 400 8.20 -4.28 7.44
CA THR A 400 9.41 -4.37 6.62
C THR A 400 9.13 -3.97 5.19
N ILE A 401 8.10 -4.54 4.56
CA ILE A 401 7.71 -4.21 3.18
C ILE A 401 7.32 -2.72 3.07
N ALA A 402 6.50 -2.21 3.98
CA ALA A 402 6.02 -0.82 3.95
C ALA A 402 7.08 0.23 4.32
N SER A 403 8.22 -0.20 4.86
CA SER A 403 9.37 0.67 5.14
C SER A 403 10.20 1.00 3.91
N PHE A 404 9.89 0.38 2.77
CA PHE A 404 10.42 0.75 1.46
C PHE A 404 9.36 1.52 0.67
N ASP A 405 9.78 2.50 -0.12
CA ASP A 405 8.88 3.17 -1.05
C ASP A 405 8.45 2.22 -2.19
N ALA A 406 7.35 2.52 -2.88
CA ALA A 406 6.82 1.65 -3.92
C ALA A 406 7.82 1.36 -5.06
N ALA A 407 8.68 2.33 -5.43
CA ALA A 407 9.71 2.11 -6.46
C ALA A 407 10.80 1.14 -5.96
N ALA A 408 11.21 1.25 -4.69
CA ALA A 408 12.12 0.30 -4.07
C ALA A 408 11.50 -1.11 -3.98
N VAL A 409 10.23 -1.25 -3.60
CA VAL A 409 9.55 -2.56 -3.57
C VAL A 409 9.40 -3.16 -4.98
N CYS A 410 9.02 -2.38 -5.99
CA CYS A 410 8.98 -2.83 -7.39
C CYS A 410 10.31 -3.44 -7.84
N ARG A 411 11.43 -2.87 -7.37
CA ARG A 411 12.76 -3.37 -7.68
C ARG A 411 13.10 -4.65 -6.96
N MET A 412 12.71 -4.80 -5.70
CA MET A 412 13.02 -5.98 -4.90
C MET A 412 12.17 -7.20 -5.28
N ALA A 413 11.10 -7.01 -6.05
CA ALA A 413 10.03 -8.00 -6.26
C ALA A 413 9.46 -8.08 -7.69
N PRO A 414 10.25 -8.22 -8.76
CA PRO A 414 9.72 -8.68 -10.03
C PRO A 414 9.51 -10.19 -10.01
N LEU A 415 8.72 -10.64 -10.98
CA LEU A 415 8.66 -12.05 -11.34
C LEU A 415 10.09 -12.52 -11.55
N GLY A 416 10.45 -13.67 -10.95
CA GLY A 416 11.68 -14.34 -11.31
C GLY A 416 11.78 -14.32 -12.83
N ILE A 417 12.93 -13.87 -13.35
CA ILE A 417 13.28 -14.18 -14.72
C ILE A 417 13.21 -15.70 -14.72
N GLU A 418 12.19 -16.27 -15.37
CA GLU A 418 12.29 -17.64 -15.83
C GLU A 418 13.62 -17.68 -16.57
N ASN A 419 14.60 -18.39 -16.02
CA ASN A 419 15.80 -18.70 -16.78
C ASN A 419 15.33 -19.27 -18.12
N PRO A 420 15.92 -18.82 -19.25
CA PRO A 420 15.48 -19.23 -20.58
C PRO A 420 15.47 -20.75 -20.77
#